data_AF-A0A7J6CH55-F1
#
_entry.id   AF-A0A7J6CH55-F1
#
_cell.length_a   1.000
_cell.length_b   1.000
_cell.length_c   1.000
_cell.angle_alpha   90.00
_cell.angle_beta   90.00
_cell.angle_gamma   90.00
#
_symmetry.space_group_name_H-M   'P 1'
#
loop_
_entity.id
_entity.type
_entity.pdbx_description
1 polymer ?
#
loop_
_entity_poly.entity_id
_entity_poly.type
_entity_poly.pdbx_seq_one_letter_code
_entity_poly.pdbx_strand_id
1 'polypeptide(L)'
;MVMESCFQMSQRGLQRERSRGFLQNERDKEGTPLELGPLSEFFKALVHLHKKFSEKNQNIPIRTYLVTSRGTRSPGIRALQTLQENSLEINEAFFLSGAHKGPVLKAIKPHIFFDDQMPHVDGALQNGVIGAHVPYGVRNE
;
A
#
# COMPACT_ATOMS: atom_id res chain seq x y z
N MET A 1 -2.44 9.24 6.99
CA MET A 1 -2.40 8.98 5.54
C MET A 1 -2.29 7.48 5.34
N VAL A 2 -3.14 6.89 4.50
CA VAL A 2 -3.09 5.45 4.17
C VAL A 2 -2.72 5.28 2.70
N MET A 3 -1.82 4.35 2.39
CA MET A 3 -1.34 4.10 1.01
C MET A 3 -1.35 2.60 0.71
N GLU A 4 -2.02 2.16 -0.36
CA GLU A 4 -1.81 0.81 -0.94
C GLU A 4 -0.81 0.83 -2.11
N SER A 5 -0.89 1.86 -2.96
CA SER A 5 -0.33 1.84 -4.32
C SER A 5 1.13 2.25 -4.42
N CYS A 6 1.94 2.01 -3.39
CA CYS A 6 3.37 2.34 -3.41
C CYS A 6 4.22 1.34 -4.22
N PHE A 7 3.68 0.15 -4.54
CA PHE A 7 4.45 -0.96 -5.11
C PHE A 7 3.82 -1.54 -6.38
N GLN A 8 4.67 -1.84 -7.35
CA GLN A 8 4.32 -2.52 -8.59
C GLN A 8 4.40 -4.03 -8.37
N MET A 9 3.23 -4.67 -8.32
CA MET A 9 3.10 -6.12 -8.31
C MET A 9 2.57 -6.61 -9.66
N SER A 10 3.26 -7.56 -10.29
CA SER A 10 2.84 -8.15 -11.57
C SER A 10 1.40 -8.69 -11.51
N GLN A 11 0.49 -8.08 -12.25
CA GLN A 11 -0.87 -8.59 -12.49
C GLN A 11 -1.00 -9.05 -13.94
N ARG A 12 -0.48 -10.24 -14.29
CA ARG A 12 -0.78 -10.88 -15.59
C ARG A 12 -1.80 -12.02 -15.42
N GLY A 13 -2.83 -12.06 -16.27
CA GLY A 13 -3.77 -13.19 -16.48
C GLY A 13 -5.13 -13.11 -15.78
N LEU A 14 -6.20 -13.75 -16.30
CA LEU A 14 -7.64 -13.62 -15.95
C LEU A 14 -8.10 -14.35 -14.65
N GLN A 15 -9.30 -13.99 -14.15
CA GLN A 15 -9.84 -14.16 -12.79
C GLN A 15 -10.04 -15.55 -12.16
N ARG A 16 -9.93 -16.70 -12.87
CA ARG A 16 -10.28 -18.02 -12.28
C ARG A 16 -9.14 -19.03 -12.15
N GLU A 17 -8.12 -19.00 -13.01
CA GLU A 17 -6.88 -19.78 -12.85
C GLU A 17 -5.82 -19.02 -12.02
N ARG A 18 -6.12 -17.75 -11.69
CA ARG A 18 -5.26 -16.72 -11.08
C ARG A 18 -4.65 -17.10 -9.72
N SER A 19 -5.38 -17.76 -8.82
CA SER A 19 -4.92 -17.89 -7.42
C SER A 19 -3.69 -18.80 -7.26
N ARG A 20 -3.61 -19.93 -7.96
CA ARG A 20 -2.46 -20.85 -7.80
C ARG A 20 -1.21 -20.31 -8.49
N GLY A 21 -1.33 -19.84 -9.74
CA GLY A 21 -0.20 -19.27 -10.48
C GLY A 21 0.36 -17.99 -9.85
N PHE A 22 -0.53 -17.12 -9.33
CA PHE A 22 -0.11 -15.94 -8.59
C PHE A 22 0.57 -16.29 -7.27
N LEU A 23 -0.02 -17.16 -6.44
CA LEU A 23 0.60 -17.55 -5.16
C LEU A 23 1.94 -18.26 -5.37
N GLN A 24 2.08 -19.07 -6.42
CA GLN A 24 3.34 -19.72 -6.75
C GLN A 24 4.38 -18.68 -7.19
N ASN A 25 4.05 -17.77 -8.12
CA ASN A 25 4.94 -16.67 -8.51
C ASN A 25 5.34 -15.78 -7.33
N GLU A 26 4.43 -15.49 -6.39
CA GLU A 26 4.75 -14.72 -5.20
C GLU A 26 5.64 -15.48 -4.22
N ARG A 27 5.51 -16.82 -4.12
CA ARG A 27 6.44 -17.67 -3.35
C ARG A 27 7.81 -17.73 -4.01
N ASP A 28 7.87 -17.97 -5.31
CA ASP A 28 9.13 -18.09 -6.06
C ASP A 28 9.93 -16.77 -6.02
N LYS A 29 9.24 -15.63 -5.88
CA LYS A 29 9.82 -14.29 -5.79
C LYS A 29 9.81 -13.71 -4.39
N GLU A 30 9.60 -14.52 -3.35
CA GLU A 30 9.49 -14.04 -1.97
C GLU A 30 10.73 -13.27 -1.49
N GLY A 31 11.91 -13.55 -2.05
CA GLY A 31 13.15 -12.80 -1.78
C GLY A 31 13.46 -11.69 -2.81
N THR A 32 12.55 -11.39 -3.73
CA THR A 32 12.74 -10.37 -4.77
C THR A 32 11.82 -9.18 -4.51
N PRO A 33 12.38 -7.98 -4.27
CA PRO A 33 11.63 -6.75 -4.11
C PRO A 33 10.70 -6.45 -5.27
N LEU A 34 9.71 -5.62 -4.99
CA LEU A 34 8.79 -5.09 -5.98
C LEU A 34 9.37 -3.84 -6.61
N GLU A 35 8.99 -3.58 -7.85
CA GLU A 35 9.28 -2.29 -8.46
C GLU A 35 8.49 -1.20 -7.74
N LEU A 36 9.05 0.01 -7.71
CA LEU A 36 8.40 1.15 -7.07
C LEU A 36 7.25 1.66 -7.92
N GLY A 37 6.12 1.92 -7.28
CA GLY A 37 4.93 2.48 -7.90
C GLY A 37 5.00 4.00 -8.09
N PRO A 38 3.96 4.60 -8.68
CA PRO A 38 3.92 6.02 -9.05
C PRO A 38 3.96 6.97 -7.84
N LEU A 39 3.58 6.50 -6.65
CA LEU A 39 3.65 7.30 -5.41
C LEU A 39 4.99 7.21 -4.68
N SER A 40 5.99 6.52 -5.24
CA SER A 40 7.26 6.30 -4.56
C SER A 40 8.02 7.58 -4.25
N GLU A 41 8.11 8.53 -5.18
CA GLU A 41 8.77 9.82 -4.95
C GLU A 41 8.03 10.68 -3.91
N PHE A 42 6.69 10.63 -3.93
CA PHE A 42 5.88 11.25 -2.88
C PHE A 42 6.16 10.62 -1.52
N PHE A 43 6.30 9.29 -1.46
CA PHE A 43 6.60 8.59 -0.21
C PHE A 43 8.03 8.90 0.29
N LYS A 44 9.02 8.99 -0.60
CA LYS A 44 10.37 9.45 -0.27
C LYS A 44 10.36 10.87 0.32
N ALA A 45 9.55 11.77 -0.23
CA ALA A 45 9.40 13.12 0.30
C ALA A 45 8.83 13.13 1.72
N LEU A 46 7.87 12.24 2.04
CA LEU A 46 7.33 12.09 3.39
C LEU A 46 8.36 11.55 4.37
N VAL A 47 9.15 10.54 3.97
CA VAL A 47 10.24 10.02 4.80
C VAL A 47 11.29 11.10 5.08
N HIS A 48 11.66 11.88 4.06
CA HIS A 48 12.58 13.01 4.24
C HIS A 48 12.02 14.06 5.20
N LEU A 49 10.72 14.35 5.11
CA LEU A 49 10.05 15.23 6.05
C LEU A 49 10.11 14.67 7.47
N HIS A 50 9.79 13.39 7.66
CA HIS A 50 9.85 12.72 8.98
C HIS A 50 11.26 12.83 9.58
N LYS A 51 12.32 12.54 8.80
CA LYS A 51 13.71 12.64 9.25
C LYS A 51 14.06 14.04 9.76
N LYS A 52 13.65 15.10 9.05
CA LYS A 52 13.87 16.49 9.47
C LYS A 52 13.19 16.85 10.80
N PHE A 53 12.02 16.28 11.08
CA PHE A 53 11.34 16.49 12.36
C PHE A 53 12.03 15.71 13.48
N SER A 54 12.41 14.46 13.21
CA SER A 54 13.15 13.61 14.16
C SER A 54 14.50 14.22 14.56
N GLU A 55 15.28 14.74 13.61
CA GLU A 55 16.57 15.42 13.87
C GLU A 55 16.42 16.62 14.81
N LYS A 56 15.25 17.26 14.81
CA LYS A 56 14.93 18.41 15.65
C LYS A 56 14.24 18.03 16.97
N ASN A 57 14.08 16.74 17.26
CA ASN A 57 13.27 16.22 18.37
C ASN A 57 11.85 16.81 18.41
N GLN A 58 11.27 17.06 17.22
CA GLN A 58 9.92 17.59 17.08
C GLN A 58 8.91 16.48 16.84
N ASN A 59 7.67 16.72 17.24
CA ASN A 59 6.59 15.78 16.98
C ASN A 59 6.30 15.73 15.47
N ILE A 60 6.22 14.52 14.90
CA ILE A 60 5.99 14.31 13.48
C ILE A 60 4.48 14.50 13.19
N PRO A 61 4.08 15.44 12.32
CA PRO A 61 2.67 15.76 12.12
C PRO A 61 1.94 14.77 11.19
N ILE A 62 2.68 13.86 10.54
CA ILE A 62 2.15 12.92 9.56
C ILE A 62 2.36 11.49 10.06
N ARG A 63 1.28 10.70 10.02
CA ARG A 63 1.31 9.27 10.31
C ARG A 63 0.92 8.48 9.07
N THR A 64 1.76 7.54 8.68
CA THR A 64 1.67 6.76 7.45
C THR A 64 1.25 5.32 7.76
N TYR A 65 0.33 4.79 6.95
CA TYR A 65 -0.22 3.46 7.11
C TYR A 65 -0.17 2.73 5.77
N LEU A 66 0.33 1.51 5.76
CA LEU A 66 0.11 0.57 4.67
C LEU A 66 -1.14 -0.25 5.02
N VAL A 67 -2.17 -0.25 4.17
CA VAL A 67 -3.36 -1.09 4.40
C VAL A 67 -3.60 -1.89 3.14
N THR A 68 -3.28 -3.19 3.14
CA THR A 68 -3.48 -4.03 1.95
C THR A 68 -4.49 -5.14 2.16
N SER A 69 -5.30 -5.42 1.14
CA SER A 69 -6.19 -6.59 1.14
C SER A 69 -5.43 -7.91 1.00
N ARG A 70 -4.11 -7.90 0.81
CA ARG A 70 -3.28 -9.10 0.75
C ARG A 70 -2.98 -9.62 2.16
N GLY A 71 -2.74 -10.92 2.26
CA GLY A 71 -2.30 -11.53 3.52
C GLY A 71 -0.81 -11.31 3.80
N THR A 72 -0.41 -11.56 5.04
CA THR A 72 0.97 -11.45 5.55
C THR A 72 1.93 -12.52 5.01
N ARG A 73 1.46 -13.41 4.13
CA ARG A 73 2.30 -14.41 3.45
C ARG A 73 3.16 -13.73 2.38
N SER A 74 3.73 -14.50 1.45
CA SER A 74 4.69 -14.01 0.46
C SER A 74 4.43 -12.62 -0.16
N PRO A 75 3.19 -12.21 -0.55
CA PRO A 75 2.99 -10.88 -1.11
C PRO A 75 3.13 -9.75 -0.08
N GLY A 76 2.73 -9.98 1.17
CA GLY A 76 2.84 -8.99 2.24
C GLY A 76 4.28 -8.81 2.71
N ILE A 77 5.03 -9.92 2.80
CA ILE A 77 6.45 -9.91 3.15
C ILE A 77 7.25 -9.12 2.10
N ARG A 78 7.02 -9.37 0.81
CA ARG A 78 7.70 -8.64 -0.27
C ARG A 78 7.42 -7.15 -0.24
N ALA A 79 6.21 -6.72 0.08
CA ALA A 79 5.89 -5.30 0.25
C ALA A 79 6.71 -4.66 1.38
N LEU A 80 6.82 -5.34 2.54
CA LEU A 80 7.65 -4.88 3.66
C LEU A 80 9.15 -4.86 3.33
N GLN A 81 9.65 -5.88 2.64
CA GLN A 81 11.05 -5.91 2.17
C GLN A 81 11.33 -4.78 1.20
N THR A 82 10.42 -4.52 0.26
CA THR A 82 10.58 -3.42 -0.70
C THR A 82 10.62 -2.07 0.02
N LEU A 83 9.79 -1.87 1.04
CA LEU A 83 9.84 -0.69 1.91
C LEU A 83 11.23 -0.56 2.57
N GLN A 84 11.71 -1.64 3.19
CA GLN A 84 12.99 -1.65 3.91
C GLN A 84 14.18 -1.36 2.98
N GLU A 85 14.28 -2.04 1.85
CA GLU A 85 15.40 -1.88 0.91
C GLU A 85 15.46 -0.49 0.29
N ASN A 86 14.30 0.17 0.14
CA ASN A 86 14.22 1.54 -0.37
C ASN A 86 14.29 2.61 0.73
N SER A 87 14.55 2.24 1.99
CA SER A 87 14.54 3.14 3.15
C SER A 87 13.22 3.92 3.30
N LEU A 88 12.12 3.25 2.96
CA LEU A 88 10.77 3.78 2.97
C LEU A 88 10.05 3.32 4.25
N GLU A 89 10.19 4.07 5.33
CA GLU A 89 9.62 3.70 6.62
C GLU A 89 8.13 4.06 6.73
N ILE A 90 7.31 3.09 7.13
CA ILE A 90 5.88 3.26 7.47
C ILE A 90 5.69 3.19 8.99
N ASN A 91 4.69 3.90 9.51
CA ASN A 91 4.40 3.81 10.95
C ASN A 91 3.63 2.54 11.32
N GLU A 92 2.66 2.14 10.50
CA GLU A 92 1.86 0.93 10.74
C GLU A 92 1.49 0.22 9.44
N ALA A 93 1.31 -1.10 9.51
CA ALA A 93 0.90 -1.94 8.39
C ALA A 93 -0.27 -2.86 8.78
N PHE A 94 -1.31 -2.90 7.94
CA PHE A 94 -2.47 -3.77 8.08
C PHE A 94 -2.58 -4.69 6.87
N PHE A 95 -2.53 -6.00 7.10
CA PHE A 95 -2.67 -7.04 6.08
C PHE A 95 -4.00 -7.76 6.27
N LEU A 96 -4.98 -7.43 5.44
CA LEU A 96 -6.37 -7.82 5.68
C LEU A 96 -6.73 -9.21 5.16
N SER A 97 -5.82 -9.88 4.44
CA SER A 97 -6.01 -11.28 3.98
C SER A 97 -7.35 -11.53 3.26
N GLY A 98 -7.79 -10.58 2.44
CA GLY A 98 -9.04 -10.62 1.68
C GLY A 98 -10.21 -9.87 2.33
N ALA A 99 -10.08 -9.44 3.60
CA ALA A 99 -11.12 -8.64 4.24
C ALA A 99 -11.21 -7.22 3.64
N HIS A 100 -12.40 -6.64 3.76
CA HIS A 100 -12.69 -5.28 3.30
C HIS A 100 -11.90 -4.24 4.08
N LYS A 101 -11.42 -3.20 3.38
CA LYS A 101 -10.66 -2.09 3.99
C LYS A 101 -11.51 -1.13 4.81
N GLY A 102 -12.81 -1.02 4.52
CA GLY A 102 -13.73 -0.05 5.13
C GLY A 102 -13.65 0.01 6.67
N PRO A 103 -13.77 -1.12 7.40
CA PRO A 103 -13.64 -1.14 8.86
C PRO A 103 -12.31 -0.56 9.38
N VAL A 104 -11.20 -0.91 8.73
CA VAL A 104 -9.86 -0.41 9.11
C VAL A 104 -9.73 1.08 8.79
N LEU A 105 -10.19 1.52 7.63
CA LEU A 105 -10.19 2.94 7.26
C LEU A 105 -11.04 3.78 8.22
N LYS A 106 -12.19 3.27 8.66
CA LYS A 106 -13.06 3.92 9.65
C LYS A 106 -12.43 4.01 11.04
N ALA A 107 -11.63 3.02 11.43
CA ALA A 107 -10.89 3.02 12.69
C ALA A 107 -9.71 4.00 12.65
N ILE A 108 -8.92 3.98 11.57
CA ILE A 108 -7.75 4.86 11.38
C ILE A 108 -8.16 6.32 11.20
N LYS A 109 -9.31 6.57 10.53
CA LYS A 109 -9.79 7.91 10.13
C LYS A 109 -8.70 8.74 9.42
N PRO A 110 -8.12 8.24 8.31
CA PRO A 110 -7.03 8.95 7.66
C PRO A 110 -7.54 10.22 6.98
N HIS A 111 -6.72 11.28 7.01
CA HIS A 111 -6.99 12.51 6.25
C HIS A 111 -7.07 12.27 4.74
N ILE A 112 -6.32 11.30 4.23
CA ILE A 112 -6.30 10.92 2.82
C ILE A 112 -5.91 9.44 2.68
N PHE A 113 -6.60 8.75 1.78
CA PHE A 113 -6.38 7.36 1.39
C PHE A 113 -6.05 7.29 -0.10
N PHE A 114 -4.95 6.61 -0.45
CA PHE A 114 -4.52 6.42 -1.84
C PHE A 114 -4.66 4.96 -2.27
N ASP A 115 -5.33 4.74 -3.40
CA ASP A 115 -5.55 3.42 -3.99
C ASP A 115 -5.58 3.49 -5.53
N ASP A 116 -5.24 2.39 -6.19
CA ASP A 116 -5.19 2.28 -7.64
C ASP A 116 -6.50 1.73 -8.23
N GLN A 117 -7.41 1.24 -7.39
CA GLN A 117 -8.72 0.73 -7.82
C GLN A 117 -9.84 1.67 -7.37
N MET A 118 -10.57 2.22 -8.35
CA MET A 118 -11.76 3.05 -8.10
C MET A 118 -12.76 2.43 -7.10
N PRO A 119 -13.07 1.12 -7.13
CA PRO A 119 -13.95 0.52 -6.12
C PRO A 119 -13.46 0.66 -4.67
N HIS A 120 -12.15 0.72 -4.43
CA HIS A 120 -11.62 0.96 -3.10
C HIS A 120 -11.73 2.44 -2.70
N VAL A 121 -11.51 3.35 -3.65
CA VAL A 121 -11.67 4.79 -3.46
C VAL A 121 -13.13 5.11 -3.13
N ASP A 122 -14.08 4.58 -3.90
CA ASP A 122 -15.51 4.73 -3.66
C ASP A 122 -15.91 4.14 -2.31
N GLY A 123 -15.40 2.96 -1.97
CA GLY A 123 -15.62 2.33 -0.67
C GLY A 123 -15.09 3.18 0.50
N ALA A 124 -13.96 3.87 0.33
CA ALA A 124 -13.45 4.79 1.34
C ALA A 124 -14.35 6.02 1.49
N LEU A 125 -14.80 6.61 0.38
CA LEU A 125 -15.71 7.76 0.37
C LEU A 125 -17.03 7.44 1.06
N GLN A 126 -17.60 6.25 0.82
CA GLN A 126 -18.81 5.77 1.52
C GLN A 126 -18.63 5.64 3.03
N ASN A 127 -17.38 5.47 3.50
CA ASN A 127 -17.03 5.41 4.92
C ASN A 127 -16.59 6.78 5.49
N GLY A 128 -16.79 7.87 4.74
CA GLY A 128 -16.43 9.23 5.16
C GLY A 128 -14.93 9.53 5.11
N VAL A 129 -14.17 8.76 4.32
CA VAL A 129 -12.73 8.93 4.15
C VAL A 129 -12.44 9.51 2.78
N ILE A 130 -11.63 10.58 2.73
CA ILE A 130 -11.18 11.17 1.46
C ILE A 130 -10.28 10.16 0.74
N GLY A 131 -10.72 9.72 -0.44
CA GLY A 131 -9.97 8.83 -1.32
C GLY A 131 -9.37 9.60 -2.50
N ALA A 132 -8.15 9.25 -2.88
CA ALA A 132 -7.46 9.73 -4.06
C ALA A 132 -7.10 8.54 -4.96
N HIS A 133 -7.66 8.53 -6.16
CA HIS A 133 -7.34 7.51 -7.16
C HIS A 133 -5.97 7.78 -7.75
N VAL A 134 -5.15 6.73 -7.77
CA VAL A 134 -3.83 6.72 -8.37
C VAL A 134 -3.93 5.90 -9.65
N PRO A 135 -4.09 6.53 -10.83
CA PRO A 135 -4.29 5.81 -12.08
C PRO A 135 -3.03 5.02 -12.44
N TYR A 136 -3.04 3.73 -12.09
CA TYR A 136 -1.88 2.86 -12.26
C TYR A 136 -2.25 1.38 -12.36
N GLY A 137 -1.64 0.67 -13.31
CA GLY A 137 -1.89 -0.76 -13.58
C GLY A 137 -2.99 -1.03 -14.63
N VAL A 138 -3.13 -2.32 -14.98
CA VAL A 138 -3.92 -2.84 -16.13
C VAL A 138 -5.45 -2.72 -15.95
N ARG A 139 -5.93 -2.18 -14.82
CA ARG A 139 -7.36 -2.11 -14.45
C ARG A 139 -7.96 -0.70 -14.53
N ASN A 140 -7.25 0.26 -15.15
CA ASN A 140 -7.72 1.64 -15.29
C ASN A 140 -8.33 1.96 -16.67
N GLU A 141 -8.73 0.94 -17.42
CA GLU A 141 -9.60 1.06 -18.60
C GLU A 141 -11.02 0.61 -18.25
#